data_AF-A0A2V1D1Y0-F1
#
_entry.id   AF-A0A2V1D1Y0-F1
#
_cell.length_a   1.000
_cell.length_b   1.000
_cell.length_c   1.000
_cell.angle_alpha   90.00
_cell.angle_beta   90.00
_cell.angle_gamma   90.00
#
_symmetry.space_group_name_H-M   'P 1'
#
loop_
_entity.id
_entity.type
_entity.pdbx_description
1 polymer ?
#
loop_
_entity_poly.entity_id
_entity_poly.type
_entity_poly.pdbx_seq_one_letter_code
_entity_poly.pdbx_strand_id
1 'polypeptide(L)'
;MGADRTRWWIEHGGRTKSGRGLFECPEGWPGAATFRILLDQFGIEWFQDSGALQLAVKNHDFETVKMLVEAGADINENVSDWNEDVREPRAAPLRALEMAVYSKSKGMIQYFAERGAKLPRKTVDDPWNTLPKEYRMYMDLVAELGAVEEGT
;
A
#
# COMPACT_ATOMS: atom_id res chain seq x y z
N MET A 1 12.88 8.15 8.60
CA MET A 1 12.53 8.26 10.04
C MET A 1 12.41 6.86 10.67
N GLY A 2 13.21 6.52 11.68
CA GLY A 2 13.12 5.23 12.39
C GLY A 2 12.39 5.33 13.74
N ALA A 3 12.05 4.18 14.34
CA ALA A 3 11.24 4.08 15.56
C ALA A 3 11.67 5.01 16.71
N ASP A 4 12.98 5.09 17.02
CA ASP A 4 13.48 5.94 18.10
C ASP A 4 13.27 7.43 17.82
N ARG A 5 13.47 7.85 16.56
CA ARG A 5 13.21 9.23 16.15
C ARG A 5 11.73 9.55 16.19
N THR A 6 10.87 8.59 15.81
CA THR A 6 9.42 8.74 15.90
C THR A 6 8.97 8.92 17.34
N ARG A 7 9.49 8.12 18.29
CA ARG A 7 9.20 8.30 19.72
C ARG A 7 9.64 9.67 20.20
N TRP A 8 10.89 10.04 19.92
CA TRP A 8 11.41 11.34 20.30
C TRP A 8 10.55 12.49 19.76
N TRP A 9 10.15 12.41 18.48
CA TRP A 9 9.29 13.42 17.85
C TRP A 9 7.92 13.53 18.56
N ILE A 10 7.29 12.40 18.89
CA ILE A 10 6.01 12.36 19.63
C ILE A 10 6.17 12.96 21.03
N GLU A 11 7.20 12.55 21.77
CA GLU A 11 7.49 13.03 23.13
C GLU A 11 7.72 14.54 23.20
N HIS A 12 8.22 15.14 22.12
CA HIS A 12 8.47 16.57 22.00
C HIS A 12 7.31 17.34 21.35
N GLY A 13 6.11 16.75 21.28
CA GLY A 13 4.90 17.40 20.82
C GLY A 13 4.74 17.45 19.29
N GLY A 14 5.53 16.67 18.57
CA GLY A 14 5.39 16.49 17.13
C GLY A 14 4.01 15.92 16.78
N ARG A 15 3.28 16.63 15.91
CA ARG A 15 1.97 16.20 15.39
C ARG A 15 1.82 16.57 13.92
N THR A 16 1.18 15.70 13.15
CA THR A 16 0.72 15.98 11.78
C THR A 16 -0.72 15.53 11.63
N LYS A 17 -1.43 16.09 10.63
CA LYS A 17 -2.83 15.77 10.36
C LYS A 17 -3.03 14.39 9.72
N SER A 18 -2.00 13.87 9.04
CA SER A 18 -2.00 12.55 8.42
C SER A 18 -0.58 11.99 8.33
N GLY A 19 -0.48 10.68 8.06
CA GLY A 19 0.79 10.00 7.84
C GLY A 19 1.46 10.27 6.50
N ARG A 20 0.79 10.97 5.59
CA ARG A 20 1.23 11.12 4.18
C ARG A 20 2.64 11.69 4.04
N GLY A 21 2.92 12.83 4.66
CA GLY A 21 4.24 13.48 4.59
C GLY A 21 5.33 12.84 5.45
N LEU A 22 5.01 11.78 6.21
CA LEU A 22 5.98 11.15 7.12
C LEU A 22 6.86 10.12 6.40
N PHE A 23 6.45 9.67 5.22
CA PHE A 23 7.14 8.63 4.43
C PHE A 23 7.99 9.18 3.29
N GLU A 24 8.03 10.51 3.11
CA GLU A 24 8.88 11.22 2.15
C GLU A 24 10.36 11.33 2.60
N CYS A 25 10.74 10.64 3.67
CA CYS A 25 12.12 10.72 4.17
C CYS A 25 13.13 10.12 3.18
N PRO A 26 14.22 10.83 2.84
CA PRO A 26 15.32 10.29 2.02
C PRO A 26 16.09 9.13 2.71
N GLU A 27 15.77 8.87 3.97
CA GLU A 27 16.37 7.84 4.83
C GLU A 27 15.80 6.44 4.59
N GLY A 28 14.81 6.31 3.69
CA GLY A 28 14.19 5.03 3.32
C GLY A 28 12.96 4.66 4.16
N TRP A 29 12.41 3.49 3.83
CA TRP A 29 11.18 2.96 4.42
C TRP A 29 11.34 2.69 5.94
N PRO A 30 10.44 3.21 6.80
CA PRO A 30 10.64 3.23 8.25
C PRO A 30 10.36 1.87 8.94
N GLY A 31 9.74 0.92 8.24
CA GLY A 31 9.48 -0.45 8.70
C GLY A 31 8.43 -0.59 9.81
N ALA A 32 8.07 -1.84 10.10
CA ALA A 32 6.98 -2.22 10.99
C ALA A 32 7.05 -1.64 12.41
N ALA A 33 8.25 -1.52 12.99
CA ALA A 33 8.40 -0.97 14.34
C ALA A 33 7.93 0.49 14.44
N THR A 34 8.19 1.29 13.40
CA THR A 34 7.74 2.68 13.34
C THR A 34 6.23 2.75 13.14
N PHE A 35 5.69 1.92 12.25
CA PHE A 35 4.24 1.83 12.02
C PHE A 35 3.49 1.46 13.29
N ARG A 36 4.00 0.53 14.09
CA ARG A 36 3.38 0.13 15.35
C ARG A 36 3.22 1.33 16.30
N ILE A 37 4.27 2.13 16.47
CA ILE A 37 4.23 3.33 17.32
C ILE A 37 3.20 4.34 16.78
N LEU A 38 3.20 4.59 15.47
CA LEU A 38 2.28 5.55 14.86
C LEU A 38 0.82 5.09 14.98
N LEU A 39 0.58 3.80 14.79
CA LEU A 39 -0.75 3.20 14.87
C LEU A 39 -1.29 3.20 16.31
N ASP A 40 -0.44 2.93 17.30
CA ASP A 40 -0.78 3.03 18.72
C ASP A 40 -1.13 4.46 19.15
N GLN A 41 -0.48 5.48 18.55
CA GLN A 41 -0.68 6.88 18.94
C GLN A 41 -1.80 7.59 18.19
N PHE A 42 -1.94 7.33 16.89
CA PHE A 42 -2.85 8.09 16.01
C PHE A 42 -4.03 7.26 15.51
N GLY A 43 -3.97 5.93 15.60
CA GLY A 43 -4.99 5.02 15.08
C GLY A 43 -4.90 4.81 13.56
N ILE A 44 -5.71 3.89 13.05
CA ILE A 44 -5.68 3.50 11.63
C ILE A 44 -6.15 4.61 10.68
N GLU A 45 -7.15 5.41 11.11
CA GLU A 45 -7.71 6.53 10.33
C GLU A 45 -6.66 7.57 9.92
N TRP A 46 -5.57 7.69 10.71
CA TRP A 46 -4.49 8.62 10.40
C TRP A 46 -3.67 8.23 9.16
N PHE A 47 -3.77 6.97 8.72
CA PHE A 47 -3.17 6.46 7.48
C PHE A 47 -4.12 6.53 6.28
N GLN A 48 -5.36 6.99 6.46
CA GLN A 48 -6.29 7.17 5.35
C GLN A 48 -5.71 8.16 4.33
N ASP A 49 -5.81 7.79 3.06
CA ASP A 49 -5.30 8.54 1.90
C ASP A 49 -3.79 8.86 1.99
N SER A 50 -3.04 8.09 2.77
CA SER A 50 -1.60 8.30 2.98
C SER A 50 -0.71 7.43 2.08
N GLY A 51 -1.27 6.44 1.39
CA GLY A 51 -0.52 5.47 0.60
C GLY A 51 0.34 4.49 1.42
N ALA A 52 0.16 4.44 2.74
CA ALA A 52 0.98 3.61 3.63
C ALA A 52 0.95 2.13 3.25
N LEU A 53 -0.25 1.59 2.96
CA LEU A 53 -0.40 0.19 2.59
C LEU A 53 0.28 -0.13 1.25
N GLN A 54 0.10 0.73 0.24
CA GLN A 54 0.73 0.60 -1.07
C GLN A 54 2.26 0.68 -0.97
N LEU A 55 2.79 1.61 -0.17
CA LEU A 55 4.22 1.74 0.04
C LEU A 55 4.79 0.52 0.78
N ALA A 56 4.08 -0.05 1.74
CA ALA A 56 4.49 -1.29 2.42
C ALA A 56 4.62 -2.45 1.42
N VAL A 57 3.64 -2.59 0.51
CA VAL A 57 3.68 -3.59 -0.57
C VAL A 57 4.86 -3.37 -1.51
N LYS A 58 5.08 -2.12 -1.94
CA LYS A 58 6.21 -1.73 -2.80
C LYS A 58 7.57 -2.05 -2.17
N ASN A 59 7.69 -1.86 -0.86
CA ASN A 59 8.90 -2.18 -0.10
C ASN A 59 9.01 -3.66 0.30
N HIS A 60 8.09 -4.52 -0.16
CA HIS A 60 8.01 -5.93 0.23
C HIS A 60 7.90 -6.16 1.75
N ASP A 61 7.42 -5.18 2.49
CA ASP A 61 7.30 -5.22 3.95
C ASP A 61 5.98 -5.89 4.36
N PHE A 62 5.99 -7.22 4.32
CA PHE A 62 4.80 -8.01 4.63
C PHE A 62 4.35 -7.90 6.09
N GLU A 63 5.27 -7.61 7.03
CA GLU A 63 4.89 -7.38 8.43
C GLU A 63 4.06 -6.12 8.57
N THR A 64 4.50 -5.02 7.95
CA THR A 64 3.71 -3.77 7.94
C THR A 64 2.39 -3.94 7.20
N VAL A 65 2.37 -4.66 6.07
CA VAL A 65 1.11 -4.97 5.35
C VAL A 65 0.13 -5.67 6.28
N LYS A 66 0.55 -6.72 6.98
CA LYS A 66 -0.32 -7.43 7.92
C LYS A 66 -0.83 -6.51 9.02
N MET A 67 0.07 -5.74 9.62
CA MET A 67 -0.27 -4.84 10.72
C MET A 67 -1.34 -3.82 10.32
N LEU A 68 -1.19 -3.18 9.15
CA LEU A 68 -2.15 -2.20 8.66
C LEU A 68 -3.51 -2.84 8.34
N VAL A 69 -3.51 -3.98 7.67
CA VAL A 69 -4.75 -4.67 7.30
C VAL A 69 -5.49 -5.23 8.52
N GLU A 70 -4.77 -5.81 9.47
CA GLU A 70 -5.33 -6.31 10.74
C GLU A 70 -5.85 -5.17 11.63
N ALA A 71 -5.25 -3.97 11.53
CA ALA A 71 -5.74 -2.76 12.17
C ALA A 71 -6.98 -2.15 11.49
N GLY A 72 -7.42 -2.69 10.35
CA GLY A 72 -8.62 -2.24 9.64
C GLY A 72 -8.36 -1.26 8.49
N ALA A 73 -7.14 -1.20 7.96
CA ALA A 73 -6.88 -0.45 6.73
C ALA A 73 -7.84 -0.89 5.61
N ASP A 74 -8.39 0.06 4.85
CA ASP A 74 -9.19 -0.26 3.68
C ASP A 74 -8.30 -0.89 2.60
N ILE A 75 -8.51 -2.18 2.37
CA ILE A 75 -7.74 -3.00 1.44
C ILE A 75 -7.92 -2.58 -0.02
N ASN A 76 -9.05 -1.92 -0.33
CA ASN A 76 -9.40 -1.43 -1.66
C ASN A 76 -9.26 0.10 -1.77
N GLU A 77 -8.57 0.73 -0.82
CA GLU A 77 -8.41 2.18 -0.78
C GLU A 77 -7.82 2.71 -2.09
N ASN A 78 -8.49 3.73 -2.63
CA ASN A 78 -7.96 4.53 -3.72
C ASN A 78 -7.27 5.76 -3.11
N VAL A 79 -5.95 5.79 -3.22
CA VAL A 79 -5.15 6.92 -2.75
C VAL A 79 -5.19 8.01 -3.81
N SER A 80 -5.48 9.24 -3.39
CA SER A 80 -5.45 10.42 -4.25
C SER A 80 -4.04 10.60 -4.84
N ASP A 81 -3.96 11.00 -6.11
CA ASP A 81 -2.67 11.32 -6.72
C ASP A 81 -2.01 12.48 -5.94
N TRP A 82 -0.72 12.35 -5.68
CA TRP A 82 0.03 13.31 -4.87
C TRP A 82 0.26 14.63 -5.60
N ASN A 83 -0.02 14.72 -6.91
CA ASN A 83 0.04 15.94 -7.74
C ASN A 83 1.34 16.76 -7.64
N GLU A 84 2.37 16.23 -6.99
CA GLU A 84 3.65 16.87 -6.74
C GLU A 84 4.74 16.03 -7.42
N ASP A 85 5.23 16.55 -8.54
CA ASP A 85 6.37 16.12 -9.36
C ASP A 85 6.42 14.63 -9.83
N VAL A 86 6.44 14.45 -11.17
CA VAL A 86 6.42 13.16 -11.88
C VAL A 86 7.67 12.30 -11.58
N ARG A 87 8.70 12.86 -10.95
CA ARG A 87 10.04 12.27 -10.82
C ARG A 87 10.28 11.45 -9.54
N GLU A 88 9.35 11.44 -8.59
CA GLU A 88 9.56 10.77 -7.30
C GLU A 88 9.11 9.29 -7.29
N PRO A 89 9.64 8.46 -6.36
CA PRO A 89 9.24 7.06 -6.17
C PRO A 89 7.82 6.95 -5.58
N ARG A 90 6.82 7.30 -6.40
CA ARG A 90 5.40 7.37 -6.07
C ARG A 90 4.84 6.04 -5.54
N ALA A 91 3.96 6.13 -4.54
CA ALA A 91 2.78 5.28 -4.56
C ALA A 91 1.94 5.81 -5.72
N ALA A 92 1.92 5.11 -6.85
CA ALA A 92 0.93 5.41 -7.86
C ALA A 92 -0.47 5.25 -7.21
N PRO A 93 -1.53 5.90 -7.72
CA PRO A 93 -2.91 5.81 -7.21
C PRO A 93 -3.52 4.42 -7.50
N LEU A 94 -2.74 3.38 -7.22
CA LEU A 94 -3.02 1.98 -7.40
C LEU A 94 -3.51 1.44 -6.06
N ARG A 95 -4.36 0.44 -6.12
CA ARG A 95 -4.76 -0.30 -4.92
C ARG A 95 -3.60 -1.17 -4.44
N ALA A 96 -3.63 -1.57 -3.18
CA ALA A 96 -2.60 -2.43 -2.59
C ALA A 96 -2.40 -3.74 -3.36
N LEU A 97 -3.50 -4.35 -3.84
CA LEU A 97 -3.46 -5.56 -4.67
C LEU A 97 -2.79 -5.32 -6.04
N GLU A 98 -3.02 -4.17 -6.65
CA GLU A 98 -2.42 -3.81 -7.93
C GLU A 98 -0.92 -3.59 -7.78
N MET A 99 -0.52 -2.90 -6.70
CA MET A 99 0.89 -2.78 -6.33
C MET A 99 1.55 -4.15 -6.09
N ALA A 100 0.83 -5.13 -5.52
CA ALA A 100 1.35 -6.48 -5.29
C ALA A 100 1.62 -7.25 -6.59
N VAL A 101 0.83 -6.98 -7.64
CA VAL A 101 1.07 -7.49 -8.99
C VAL A 101 2.34 -6.87 -9.57
N TYR A 102 2.51 -5.56 -9.45
CA TYR A 102 3.72 -4.87 -9.92
C TYR A 102 4.98 -5.27 -9.13
N SER A 103 4.85 -5.56 -7.84
CA SER A 103 5.94 -6.08 -7.02
C SER A 103 6.18 -7.58 -7.24
N LYS A 104 5.40 -8.25 -8.09
CA LYS A 104 5.55 -9.68 -8.43
C LYS A 104 5.48 -10.59 -7.19
N SER A 105 4.70 -10.18 -6.18
CA SER A 105 4.65 -10.87 -4.89
C SER A 105 3.43 -11.78 -4.80
N LYS A 106 3.60 -13.07 -5.16
CA LYS A 106 2.50 -14.08 -5.08
C LYS A 106 1.87 -14.17 -3.69
N GLY A 107 2.69 -14.16 -2.64
CA GLY A 107 2.22 -14.24 -1.27
C GLY A 107 1.36 -13.05 -0.85
N MET A 108 1.73 -11.83 -1.30
CA MET A 108 0.90 -10.65 -1.05
C MET A 108 -0.40 -10.67 -1.86
N ILE A 109 -0.35 -11.11 -3.11
CA ILE A 109 -1.55 -11.27 -3.95
C ILE A 109 -2.55 -12.22 -3.29
N GLN A 110 -2.08 -13.41 -2.86
CA GLN A 110 -2.91 -14.38 -2.14
C GLN A 110 -3.48 -13.79 -0.86
N TYR A 111 -2.63 -13.17 -0.04
CA TYR A 111 -3.02 -12.56 1.23
C TYR A 111 -4.11 -11.50 1.08
N PHE A 112 -4.01 -10.66 0.06
CA PHE A 112 -5.00 -9.61 -0.22
C PHE A 112 -6.28 -10.19 -0.80
N ALA A 113 -6.19 -11.13 -1.74
CA ALA A 113 -7.35 -11.78 -2.34
C ALA A 113 -8.21 -12.52 -1.29
N GLU A 114 -7.56 -13.26 -0.38
CA GLU A 114 -8.22 -13.94 0.76
C GLU A 114 -8.99 -12.98 1.67
N ARG A 115 -8.60 -11.70 1.71
CA ARG A 115 -9.22 -10.64 2.52
C ARG A 115 -10.20 -9.78 1.73
N GLY A 116 -10.57 -10.22 0.52
CA GLY A 116 -11.57 -9.54 -0.29
C GLY A 116 -11.04 -8.32 -1.05
N ALA A 117 -9.72 -8.20 -1.24
CA ALA A 117 -9.19 -7.21 -2.17
C ALA A 117 -9.68 -7.53 -3.59
N LYS A 118 -10.06 -6.49 -4.34
CA LYS A 118 -10.54 -6.61 -5.72
C LYS A 118 -9.80 -5.64 -6.62
N LEU A 119 -9.44 -6.10 -7.83
CA LEU A 119 -8.98 -5.24 -8.91
C LEU A 119 -10.13 -4.86 -9.84
N PRO A 120 -10.16 -3.61 -10.33
CA PRO A 120 -11.07 -3.24 -11.40
C PRO A 120 -10.84 -4.13 -12.62
N ARG A 121 -11.93 -4.62 -13.23
CA ARG A 121 -11.85 -5.50 -14.41
C ARG A 121 -11.03 -4.91 -15.55
N LYS A 122 -11.16 -3.60 -15.80
CA LYS A 122 -10.39 -2.85 -16.80
C LYS A 122 -8.87 -2.95 -16.62
N THR A 123 -8.39 -3.16 -15.40
CA THR A 123 -6.96 -3.29 -15.07
C THR A 123 -6.45 -4.68 -15.44
N VAL A 124 -7.29 -5.71 -15.29
CA VAL A 124 -6.97 -7.10 -15.64
C VAL A 124 -7.09 -7.33 -17.15
N ASP A 125 -8.14 -6.79 -17.75
CA ASP A 125 -8.47 -6.91 -19.17
C ASP A 125 -7.84 -5.78 -20.01
N ASP A 126 -6.78 -5.10 -19.54
CA ASP A 126 -6.19 -3.92 -20.21
C ASP A 126 -6.02 -4.17 -21.73
N PRO A 127 -6.87 -3.54 -22.58
CA PRO A 127 -6.90 -3.81 -24.01
C PRO A 127 -5.61 -3.34 -24.70
N TRP A 128 -4.85 -2.46 -24.06
CA TRP A 128 -3.60 -1.92 -24.56
C TRP A 128 -2.40 -2.79 -24.20
N ASN A 129 -2.61 -3.86 -23.42
CA ASN A 129 -1.63 -4.89 -23.07
C ASN A 129 -0.28 -4.28 -22.69
N THR A 130 -0.31 -3.25 -21.85
CA THR A 130 0.89 -2.45 -21.52
C THR A 130 1.83 -3.17 -20.55
N LEU A 131 1.31 -4.19 -19.87
CA LEU A 131 2.08 -5.00 -18.94
C LEU A 131 3.00 -5.98 -19.67
N PRO A 132 4.30 -6.03 -19.32
CA PRO A 132 5.20 -7.06 -19.84
C PRO A 132 4.65 -8.47 -19.57
N LYS A 133 4.89 -9.42 -20.48
CA LYS A 133 4.32 -10.79 -20.41
C LYS A 133 4.55 -11.51 -19.06
N GLU A 134 5.65 -11.19 -18.38
CA GLU A 134 5.97 -11.71 -17.05
C GLU A 134 4.98 -11.31 -15.95
N TYR A 135 4.24 -10.21 -16.10
CA TYR A 135 3.21 -9.80 -15.15
C TYR A 135 1.89 -10.57 -15.36
N ARG A 136 1.71 -11.19 -16.53
CA ARG A 136 0.48 -11.90 -16.89
C ARG A 136 0.16 -13.03 -15.92
N MET A 137 1.18 -13.79 -15.49
CA MET A 137 1.00 -14.87 -14.51
C MET A 137 0.42 -14.38 -13.17
N TYR A 138 0.69 -13.12 -12.79
CA TYR A 138 0.18 -12.54 -11.56
C TYR A 138 -1.25 -12.01 -11.74
N MET A 139 -1.56 -11.45 -12.91
CA MET A 139 -2.94 -11.07 -13.26
C MET A 139 -3.85 -12.30 -13.40
N ASP A 140 -3.35 -13.38 -14.02
CA ASP A 140 -4.06 -14.64 -14.11
C ASP A 140 -4.30 -15.22 -12.70
N LEU A 141 -3.32 -15.14 -11.79
CA LEU A 141 -3.49 -15.51 -10.39
C LEU A 141 -4.59 -14.68 -9.69
N VAL A 142 -4.66 -13.37 -9.93
CA VAL A 142 -5.73 -12.52 -9.39
C VAL A 142 -7.10 -12.98 -9.90
N ALA A 143 -7.19 -13.32 -11.19
CA ALA A 143 -8.43 -13.84 -11.79
C ALA A 143 -8.81 -15.23 -11.23
N GLU A 144 -7.85 -16.14 -11.07
CA GLU A 144 -8.04 -17.46 -10.47
C GLU A 144 -8.54 -17.37 -9.02
N LEU A 145 -8.04 -16.40 -8.26
CA LEU A 145 -8.48 -16.14 -6.88
C LEU A 145 -9.83 -15.39 -6.81
N GLY A 146 -10.45 -15.09 -7.95
CA GLY A 146 -11.70 -14.34 -8.02
C GLY A 146 -11.56 -12.90 -7.51
N ALA A 147 -10.35 -12.34 -7.49
CA ALA A 147 -10.05 -11.02 -6.94
C ALA A 147 -10.23 -9.90 -8.00
N VAL A 148 -11.26 -10.03 -8.84
CA VAL A 148 -11.63 -9.06 -9.88
C VAL A 148 -13.03 -8.54 -9.57
N GLU A 149 -13.25 -7.24 -9.72
CA GLU A 149 -14.57 -6.62 -9.60
C GLU A 149 -15.51 -7.16 -10.69
N GLU A 150 -16.72 -7.57 -10.29
CA GLU A 150 -17.79 -7.88 -11.24
C GLU A 150 -18.26 -6.56 -11.87
N GLY A 151 -18.17 -6.45 -13.20
CA GLY A 151 -18.61 -5.24 -13.90
C GLY A 151 -20.13 -5.09 -13.78
N THR A 152 -20.57 -3.99 -13.16
CA THR A 152 -21.91 -3.41 -13.37
C THR A 152 -22.03 -2.79 -14.73
#